data_AF-A0A8J7B359-F1
#
_entry.id   AF-A0A8J7B359-F1
#
_cell.length_a   1.000
_cell.length_b   1.000
_cell.length_c   1.000
_cell.angle_alpha   90.00
_cell.angle_beta   90.00
_cell.angle_gamma   90.00
#
_symmetry.space_group_name_H-M   'P 1'
#
loop_
_entity.id
_entity.type
_entity.pdbx_description
1 polymer ?
#
loop_
_entity_poly.entity_id
_entity_poly.type
_entity_poly.pdbx_seq_one_letter_code
_entity_poly.pdbx_strand_id
1 'polypeptide(L)' 'MRHNPTASVFKWRHFLPEIILLNVRWYCRYSLSYRDLEEMMQ' A
#
# COMPACT_ATOMS: atom_id res chain seq x y z
N MET A 1 6.79 -34.02 -14.34
CA MET A 1 7.23 -32.61 -14.37
C MET A 1 6.42 -31.87 -13.32
N ARG A 2 7.08 -31.33 -12.28
CA ARG A 2 6.41 -30.76 -11.10
C ARG A 2 5.78 -29.41 -11.46
N HIS A 3 4.45 -29.29 -11.37
CA HIS A 3 3.81 -27.97 -11.28
C HIS A 3 4.17 -27.38 -9.91
N ASN A 4 5.03 -26.36 -9.92
CA ASN A 4 5.36 -25.58 -8.74
C ASN A 4 4.33 -24.44 -8.61
N PRO A 5 3.41 -24.44 -7.63
CA PRO A 5 2.37 -23.41 -7.55
C PRO A 5 2.84 -22.09 -6.94
N THR A 6 4.14 -21.90 -6.68
CA THR A 6 4.66 -20.70 -6.02
C THR A 6 5.01 -19.58 -7.01
N ALA A 7 4.00 -19.01 -7.68
CA ALA A 7 4.22 -17.84 -8.54
C ALA A 7 3.03 -16.88 -8.57
N SER A 8 2.42 -16.58 -7.42
CA SER A 8 1.37 -15.55 -7.36
C SER A 8 1.18 -14.99 -5.93
N VAL A 9 2.26 -14.63 -5.24
CA VAL A 9 2.15 -13.84 -3.98
C VAL A 9 2.10 -12.33 -4.25
N PHE A 10 2.26 -11.93 -5.51
CA PHE A 10 2.14 -10.53 -5.95
C PHE A 10 0.88 -10.35 -6.81
N LYS A 11 -0.28 -10.70 -6.26
CA LYS A 11 -1.56 -10.21 -6.81
C LYS A 11 -1.67 -8.75 -6.43
N TRP A 12 -1.42 -7.87 -7.41
CA TRP A 12 -1.67 -6.43 -7.39
C TRP A 12 -2.74 -6.02 -6.36
N ARG A 13 -2.31 -5.52 -5.20
CA ARG A 13 -3.19 -4.91 -4.21
C ARG A 13 -3.69 -3.61 -4.80
N HIS A 14 -4.89 -3.64 -5.37
CA HIS A 14 -5.58 -2.43 -5.81
C HIS A 14 -6.14 -1.74 -4.56
N PHE A 15 -5.40 -0.75 -4.07
CA PHE A 15 -5.97 0.19 -3.11
C PHE A 15 -6.99 1.06 -3.81
N LEU A 16 -8.08 1.39 -3.11
CA LEU A 16 -9.04 2.36 -3.64
C LEU A 16 -8.30 3.68 -3.92
N PRO A 17 -8.54 4.33 -5.06
CA PRO A 17 -7.86 5.58 -5.41
C PRO A 17 -8.07 6.66 -4.33
N GLU A 18 -9.21 6.64 -3.65
CA GLU A 18 -9.51 7.51 -2.51
C GLU A 18 -8.56 7.32 -1.33
N ILE A 19 -8.13 6.08 -1.05
CA ILE A 19 -7.17 5.77 0.02
C ILE A 19 -5.79 6.31 -0.34
N ILE A 20 -5.38 6.17 -1.61
CA ILE A 20 -4.10 6.70 -2.11
C ILE A 20 -4.09 8.23 -1.98
N LEU A 21 -5.14 8.88 -2.47
CA LEU A 21 -5.25 10.34 -2.42
C LEU A 21 -5.34 10.87 -0.98
N LEU A 22 -6.03 10.17 -0.08
CA LEU A 22 -6.08 10.52 1.33
C LEU A 22 -4.67 10.50 1.95
N ASN A 23 -3.91 9.43 1.75
CA ASN A 23 -2.54 9.31 2.26
C ASN A 23 -1.62 10.40 1.75
N VAL A 24 -1.64 10.67 0.43
CA VAL A 24 -0.85 11.75 -0.17
C VAL A 24 -1.26 13.11 0.40
N ARG A 25 -2.55 13.34 0.65
CA ARG A 25 -3.03 14.59 1.25
C ARG A 25 -2.50 14.78 2.67
N TRP A 26 -2.50 13.73 3.49
CA TRP A 26 -1.91 13.80 4.84
C TRP A 26 -0.39 13.98 4.79
N TYR A 27 0.29 13.28 3.88
CA TYR A 27 1.73 13.41 3.66
C TYR A 27 2.15 14.82 3.26
N CYS A 28 1.38 15.48 2.39
CA CYS A 28 1.69 16.84 1.98
C CYS A 28 1.26 17.89 3.00
N ARG A 29 0.20 17.63 3.78
CA ARG A 29 -0.36 18.61 4.72
C ARG A 29 0.36 18.62 6.06
N TYR A 30 0.87 17.47 6.49
CA TYR A 30 1.62 17.30 7.72
C TYR A 30 2.98 16.75 7.33
N SER A 31 4.05 17.20 7.98
CA SER A 31 5.40 16.64 7.80
C SER A 31 5.51 15.25 8.44
N LEU A 32 4.60 14.35 8.07
CA LEU A 32 4.53 12.96 8.47
C LEU A 32 5.58 12.17 7.71
N SER A 33 6.24 11.24 8.40
CA SER A 33 7.10 10.29 7.73
C SER A 33 6.27 9.21 7.04
N TYR A 34 6.87 8.50 6.08
CA TYR A 34 6.24 7.34 5.47
C TYR A 34 5.82 6.29 6.51
N ARG A 35 6.59 6.18 7.61
CA ARG A 35 6.30 5.26 8.71
C ARG A 35 5.03 5.62 9.45
N ASP A 36 4.79 6.90 9.71
CA ASP A 36 3.55 7.36 10.34
C ASP A 36 2.33 7.01 9.48
N LEU A 37 2.44 7.12 8.16
CA LEU A 37 1.37 6.72 7.23
C LEU A 37 1.17 5.20 7.20
N GLU A 38 2.26 4.42 7.23
CA GLU A 38 2.18 2.96 7.30
C GLU A 38 1.47 2.52 8.58
N GLU A 39 1.81 3.11 9.74
CA GLU A 39 1.15 2.82 11.03
C GLU A 39 -0.33 3.25 11.04
N MET A 40 -0.70 4.29 10.29
CA MET A 40 -2.11 4.68 10.11
C MET A 40 -2.88 3.75 9.15
N MET A 41 -2.19 3.08 8.23
CA MET A 41 -2.79 2.18 7.23
C MET A 41 -2.81 0.71 7.66
N GLN A 42 -2.10 0.35 8.73
CA GLN A 42 -2.00 -1.00 9.27
C GLN A 42 -3.33 -1.49 9.87
#